data_AF-D2RFX6-F1
#
_entry.id   AF-D2RFX6-F1
#
_cell.length_a   1.000
_cell.length_b   1.000
_cell.length_c   1.000
_cell.angle_alpha   90.00
_cell.angle_beta   90.00
_cell.angle_gamma   90.00
#
_symmetry.space_group_name_H-M   'P 1'
#
loop_
_entity.id
_entity.type
_entity.pdbx_description
1 polymer ?
#
loop_
_entity_poly.entity_id
_entity_poly.type
_entity_poly.pdbx_seq_one_letter_code
_entity_poly.pdbx_strand_id
1 'polypeptide(L)' 'MKRTFPFKYTRFEKVRIIGARALQIALGAPVLIETDKTDPLEIAREEFERGVIPITVRRRRESFVWLERYDLF' A
#
# COMPACT_ATOMS: atom_id res chain seq x y z
N MET A 1 -19.43 13.62 -15.98
CA MET A 1 -18.00 13.41 -16.36
C MET A 1 -17.27 12.83 -15.14
N LYS A 2 -17.05 11.51 -15.06
CA LYS A 2 -16.41 10.87 -13.90
C LYS A 2 -14.92 11.24 -13.92
N ARG A 3 -14.48 12.08 -12.99
CA ARG A 3 -13.05 12.43 -12.84
C ARG A 3 -12.27 11.12 -12.63
N THR A 4 -11.51 10.73 -13.65
CA THR A 4 -10.57 9.63 -13.60
C THR A 4 -9.47 10.05 -12.64
N PHE A 5 -9.49 9.49 -11.43
CA PHE A 5 -8.43 9.72 -10.44
C PHE A 5 -7.10 9.35 -11.08
N PRO A 6 -6.00 10.06 -10.78
CA PRO A 6 -4.70 9.71 -11.34
C PRO A 6 -4.40 8.26 -10.96
N PHE A 7 -4.10 7.44 -11.97
CA PHE A 7 -3.82 5.99 -11.90
C PHE A 7 -2.58 5.63 -11.04
N LYS A 8 -2.11 6.53 -10.17
CA LYS A 8 -0.93 6.36 -9.30
C LYS A 8 -1.36 6.22 -7.83
N TYR A 9 -0.62 5.41 -7.08
CA TYR A 9 -0.75 5.32 -5.63
C TYR A 9 -0.34 6.64 -4.96
N THR A 10 -1.06 7.05 -3.91
CA THR A 10 -0.61 8.16 -3.06
C THR A 10 0.63 7.75 -2.26
N ARG A 11 1.37 8.72 -1.69
CA ARG A 11 2.52 8.41 -0.82
C ARG A 11 2.13 7.51 0.36
N PHE A 12 0.95 7.73 0.91
CA PHE A 12 0.43 6.98 2.06
C PHE A 12 0.06 5.56 1.66
N GLU A 13 -0.60 5.39 0.52
CA GLU A 13 -0.91 4.09 -0.05
C GLU A 13 0.36 3.30 -0.35
N LYS A 14 1.33 3.92 -1.01
CA LYS A 14 2.62 3.28 -1.33
C LYS A 14 3.32 2.77 -0.08
N VAL A 15 3.46 3.61 0.95
CA VAL A 15 4.09 3.21 2.22
C VAL A 15 3.30 2.09 2.89
N ARG A 16 1.96 2.15 2.90
CA ARG A 16 1.13 1.14 3.54
C ARG A 16 1.21 -0.23 2.84
N ILE A 17 1.25 -0.25 1.51
CA ILE A 17 1.41 -1.47 0.72
C ILE A 17 2.76 -2.13 1.03
N ILE A 18 3.85 -1.36 0.95
CA ILE A 18 5.21 -1.87 1.20
C ILE A 18 5.33 -2.38 2.64
N GLY A 19 4.87 -1.60 3.62
CA GLY A 19 4.95 -2.01 5.03
C GLY A 19 4.13 -3.25 5.35
N ALA A 20 2.91 -3.38 4.80
CA ALA A 20 2.10 -4.58 4.97
C ALA A 20 2.76 -5.81 4.33
N ARG A 21 3.38 -5.65 3.16
CA ARG A 21 4.08 -6.74 2.48
C ARG A 21 5.36 -7.16 3.21
N ALA A 22 6.14 -6.20 3.71
CA ALA A 22 7.32 -6.47 4.52
C ALA A 22 6.97 -7.33 5.75
N LEU A 23 5.84 -7.03 6.42
CA LEU A 23 5.34 -7.84 7.52
C LEU A 23 4.97 -9.26 7.08
N GLN A 24 4.31 -9.43 5.94
CA GLN A 24 3.99 -10.76 5.41
C GLN A 24 5.25 -11.59 5.19
N ILE A 25 6.28 -11.01 4.56
CA ILE A 25 7.56 -11.67 4.30
C ILE A 25 8.26 -12.03 5.62
N ALA A 26 8.28 -11.11 6.59
CA ALA A 26 8.84 -11.37 7.92
C ALA A 26 8.13 -12.52 8.67
N LEU A 27 6.86 -12.76 8.37
CA LEU A 27 6.07 -13.88 8.91
C LEU A 27 6.20 -15.17 8.08
N GLY A 28 7.13 -15.22 7.12
CA GLY A 28 7.40 -16.41 6.30
C GLY A 28 6.48 -16.56 5.09
N ALA A 29 5.77 -15.51 4.66
CA ALA A 29 5.04 -15.55 3.40
C ALA A 29 6.00 -15.72 2.20
N PRO A 30 5.59 -16.42 1.13
CA PRO A 30 6.44 -16.64 -0.04
C PRO A 30 6.75 -15.32 -0.75
N VAL A 31 8.01 -15.15 -1.12
CA VAL A 31 8.53 -14.04 -1.94
C VAL A 31 8.29 -14.38 -3.41
N LEU A 32 7.81 -13.40 -4.20
CA LEU A 32 7.42 -13.58 -5.60
C LEU A 32 8.51 -13.19 -6.61
N ILE A 33 9.69 -12.83 -6.12
CA ILE A 33 10.85 -12.43 -6.91
C ILE A 33 12.07 -13.21 -6.48
N GLU A 34 12.99 -13.43 -7.42
CA GLU A 34 14.35 -13.83 -7.09
C GLU A 34 15.13 -12.57 -6.69
N THR A 35 15.66 -12.56 -5.47
CA THR A 35 16.44 -11.45 -4.90
C THR A 35 17.50 -12.01 -3.96
N ASP A 36 18.63 -11.31 -3.89
CA ASP A 36 19.77 -11.57 -3.00
C ASP A 36 19.59 -10.94 -1.61
N LYS A 37 18.52 -10.16 -1.45
CA LYS A 37 18.23 -9.42 -0.22
C LYS A 37 17.62 -10.31 0.84
N THR A 38 18.04 -10.09 2.09
CA THR A 38 17.50 -10.79 3.26
C THR A 38 16.48 -9.94 4.02
N ASP A 39 16.55 -8.61 3.89
CA ASP A 39 15.69 -7.71 4.63
C ASP A 39 14.26 -7.69 4.05
N PRO A 40 13.21 -8.00 4.84
CA PRO A 40 11.83 -8.04 4.35
C PRO A 40 11.33 -6.72 3.76
N LEU A 41 11.82 -5.57 4.23
CA LEU A 41 11.40 -4.27 3.73
C LEU A 41 11.99 -4.01 2.35
N GLU A 42 13.26 -4.34 2.14
CA GLU A 42 13.88 -4.21 0.83
C GLU A 42 13.28 -5.17 -0.20
N ILE A 43 13.00 -6.42 0.18
CA ILE A 43 12.31 -7.39 -0.68
C ILE A 43 10.92 -6.87 -1.07
N ALA A 44 10.13 -6.40 -0.10
CA ALA A 44 8.80 -5.82 -0.36
C ALA A 44 8.85 -4.59 -1.28
N ARG A 45 9.89 -3.77 -1.13
CA ARG A 45 10.11 -2.60 -2.00
C ARG A 45 10.42 -3.02 -3.42
N GLU A 46 11.25 -4.04 -3.60
CA GLU A 46 11.60 -4.56 -4.93
C GLU A 46 10.39 -5.23 -5.61
N GLU A 47 9.60 -6.01 -4.88
CA GLU A 47 8.34 -6.56 -5.39
C GLU A 47 7.35 -5.45 -5.82
N PHE A 48 7.29 -4.35 -5.07
CA PHE A 48 6.48 -3.18 -5.41
C PHE A 48 6.99 -2.50 -6.69
N GLU A 49 8.30 -2.31 -6.82
CA GLU A 49 8.93 -1.67 -7.99
C GLU A 49 8.79 -2.52 -9.26
N ARG A 50 8.82 -3.84 -9.14
CA ARG A 50 8.53 -4.79 -10.24
C ARG A 50 7.03 -4.97 -10.52
N GLY A 51 6.16 -4.41 -9.70
CA GLY A 51 4.70 -4.47 -9.90
C GLY A 51 4.06 -5.84 -9.61
N VAL A 52 4.75 -6.72 -8.90
CA VAL A 52 4.29 -8.10 -8.60
C VAL A 52 3.72 -8.25 -7.18
N ILE A 53 3.65 -7.16 -6.42
CA ILE A 53 3.19 -7.18 -5.02
C ILE A 53 1.72 -7.66 -4.92
N PRO A 54 1.42 -8.69 -4.10
CA PRO A 54 0.09 -9.29 -4.05
C PRO A 54 -0.87 -8.54 -3.12
N ILE A 55 -0.83 -7.20 -3.14
CA ILE A 55 -1.65 -6.33 -2.30
C ILE A 55 -2.22 -5.20 -3.16
N THR A 56 -3.51 -4.94 -3.02
CA THR A 56 -4.22 -3.85 -3.71
C THR A 56 -4.87 -2.92 -2.70
N VAL A 57 -5.01 -1.64 -3.07
CA VAL A 57 -5.69 -0.64 -2.26
C VAL A 57 -7.15 -0.53 -2.67
N ARG A 58 -8.04 -0.79 -1.71
CA ARG A 58 -9.46 -0.48 -1.86
C ARG A 58 -9.73 0.95 -1.38
N ARG A 59 -9.92 1.87 -2.33
CA ARG A 59 -10.30 3.26 -2.05
C ARG A 59 -11.81 3.32 -1.76
N ARG A 60 -12.18 3.76 -0.56
CA ARG A 60 -13.58 4.00 -0.21
C ARG A 60 -13.99 5.34 -0.82
N ARG A 61 -14.88 5.33 -1.82
CA ARG A 61 -15.34 6.55 -2.49
C ARG A 61 -16.42 7.32 -1.74
N GLU A 62 -17.08 6.70 -0.78
CA GLU A 62 -18.11 7.34 0.03
C GLU A 62 -17.97 6.87 1.46
N SER A 63 -17.52 7.78 2.31
CA SER A 63 -18.06 7.91 3.64
C SER A 63 -18.28 9.40 3.75
N PHE A 64 -19.53 9.82 3.81
CA PHE A 64 -19.87 11.10 4.41
C PHE A 64 -19.15 11.12 5.76
N VAL A 65 -17.99 11.76 5.80
CA VAL A 65 -17.29 12.01 7.05
C VAL A 65 -18.03 13.19 7.64
N TRP A 66 -18.80 12.95 8.68
CA TRP A 66 -19.33 14.00 9.55
C TRP A 66 -18.15 14.78 10.14
N LEU A 67 -17.64 15.75 9.39
CA LEU A 67 -16.72 16.80 9.85
C LEU A 67 -17.46 18.13 9.93
N GLU A 68 -18.74 18.12 10.32
CA GLU A 68 -19.49 19.34 10.67
C GLU A 68 -19.60 19.57 12.18
N ARG A 69 -18.94 18.78 13.04
CA ARG A 69 -19.12 18.98 14.48
C ARG A 69 -17.95 18.55 15.36
N TYR A 70 -16.80 19.20 15.18
CA TYR A 70 -15.79 19.39 16.23
C TYR A 70 -14.99 20.64 15.79
N ASP A 71 -15.25 21.89 16.21
CA ASP A 71 -15.39 22.37 17.60
C ASP A 71 -14.82 21.38 18.60
N LEU A 72 -13.50 21.22 18.57
CA LEU A 72 -12.63 20.85 19.69
C LEU A 72 -11.18 21.00 19.20
N PHE A 73 -10.79 22.23 18.87
CA PHE A 73 -9.56 22.93 19.25
C PHE A 73 -9.68 24.39 18.81
#